data_AF-A0A5C7MSV8-F1
#
_entry.id   AF-A0A5C7MSV8-F1
#
_cell.length_a   1.000
_cell.length_b   1.000
_cell.length_c   1.000
_cell.angle_alpha   90.00
_cell.angle_beta   90.00
_cell.angle_gamma   90.00
#
_symmetry.space_group_name_H-M   'P 1'
#
loop_
_entity.id
_entity.type
_entity.pdbx_description
1 polymer ?
#
loop_
_entity_poly.entity_id
_entity_poly.type
_entity_poly.pdbx_seq_one_letter_code
_entity_poly.pdbx_strand_id
1 'polypeptide(L)'
;MVGQKFSDARSALANAGFKPLVSTTVGDQLQWPNCVVTNQVARTVSAPANSGGSSSSQVLLSLNCEAAFATPGSPGNSLGSPAGSQAYASASASAAAASASASAAAEAAAAADAGQVWEGQNSGR
;
A
#
# COMPACT_ATOMS: atom_id res chain seq x y z
N MET A 1 -6.63 -4.13 11.83
CA MET A 1 -6.27 -3.60 10.50
C MET A 1 -5.94 -2.10 10.54
N VAL A 2 -5.99 -1.43 11.70
CA VAL A 2 -5.28 -0.15 11.88
C VAL A 2 -3.82 -0.29 11.44
N GLY A 3 -3.33 0.68 10.67
CA GLY A 3 -1.98 0.68 10.08
C GLY A 3 -1.87 0.01 8.70
N GLN A 4 -2.91 -0.67 8.20
CA GLN A 4 -2.93 -1.24 6.86
C GLN A 4 -3.53 -0.29 5.83
N LYS A 5 -3.28 -0.55 4.54
CA LYS A 5 -3.96 0.12 3.44
C LYS A 5 -5.46 -0.21 3.45
N PHE A 6 -6.28 0.75 3.07
CA PHE A 6 -7.72 0.57 2.98
C PHE A 6 -8.11 -0.54 2.01
N SER A 7 -7.39 -0.73 0.90
CA SER A 7 -7.63 -1.84 -0.04
C SER A 7 -7.60 -3.21 0.65
N ASP A 8 -6.59 -3.41 1.49
CA ASP A 8 -6.32 -4.68 2.17
C ASP A 8 -7.30 -4.86 3.33
N ALA A 9 -7.51 -3.81 4.12
CA ALA A 9 -8.48 -3.79 5.20
C ALA A 9 -9.92 -4.05 4.70
N ARG A 10 -10.31 -3.41 3.59
CA ARG A 10 -11.62 -3.61 2.95
C ARG A 10 -11.80 -5.07 2.53
N SER A 11 -10.79 -5.65 1.89
CA SER A 11 -10.84 -7.03 1.41
C SER A 11 -10.92 -8.01 2.59
N ALA A 12 -10.09 -7.82 3.63
CA ALA A 12 -10.12 -8.64 4.84
C ALA A 12 -11.47 -8.56 5.57
N LEU A 13 -12.06 -7.36 5.67
CA LEU A 13 -13.38 -7.17 6.31
C LEU A 13 -14.50 -7.82 5.53
N ALA A 14 -14.51 -7.65 4.20
CA ALA A 14 -15.51 -8.28 3.35
C ALA A 14 -15.44 -9.81 3.45
N ASN A 15 -14.23 -10.37 3.44
CA ASN A 15 -14.02 -11.81 3.62
C ASN A 15 -14.47 -12.32 5.00
N ALA A 16 -14.38 -11.48 6.03
CA ALA A 16 -14.86 -11.78 7.37
C ALA A 16 -16.38 -11.55 7.55
N GLY A 17 -17.12 -11.19 6.49
CA GLY A 17 -18.57 -10.98 6.52
C GLY A 17 -19.01 -9.61 7.06
N PHE A 18 -18.07 -8.69 7.29
CA PHE A 18 -18.37 -7.33 7.69
C PHE A 18 -18.56 -6.40 6.48
N LYS A 19 -19.38 -5.36 6.66
CA LYS A 19 -19.50 -4.27 5.68
C LYS A 19 -18.55 -3.11 6.05
N PRO A 20 -17.40 -2.95 5.36
CA PRO A 20 -16.52 -1.80 5.59
C PRO A 20 -17.16 -0.52 5.06
N LEU A 21 -17.19 0.52 5.88
CA LEU A 21 -17.68 1.86 5.52
C LEU A 21 -16.66 2.91 5.93
N VAL A 22 -16.40 3.86 5.05
CA VAL A 22 -15.53 5.01 5.36
C VAL A 22 -16.34 6.00 6.18
N SER A 23 -15.88 6.28 7.39
CA SER A 23 -16.53 7.23 8.30
C SER A 23 -15.92 8.62 8.20
N THR A 24 -14.58 8.69 8.14
CA THR A 24 -13.84 9.94 8.05
C THR A 24 -12.58 9.73 7.21
N THR A 25 -12.20 10.77 6.49
CA THR A 25 -10.98 10.81 5.69
C THR A 25 -10.24 12.09 6.03
N VAL A 26 -8.95 11.97 6.34
CA VAL A 26 -8.05 13.10 6.60
C VAL A 26 -6.98 13.13 5.52
N GLY A 27 -6.78 14.27 4.88
CA GLY A 27 -5.81 14.45 3.79
C GLY A 27 -6.35 14.12 2.40
N ASP A 28 -5.61 14.56 1.40
CA ASP A 28 -5.97 14.51 -0.03
C ASP A 28 -4.82 14.06 -0.94
N GLN A 29 -3.67 13.71 -0.36
CA GLN A 29 -2.45 13.34 -1.11
C GLN A 29 -2.54 11.95 -1.76
N LEU A 30 -3.33 11.04 -1.19
CA LEU A 30 -3.51 9.66 -1.66
C LEU A 30 -4.97 9.37 -2.01
N GLN A 31 -5.17 8.49 -3.01
CA GLN A 31 -6.48 7.92 -3.29
C GLN A 31 -6.88 6.91 -2.21
N TRP A 32 -8.19 6.81 -1.93
CA TRP A 32 -8.77 5.93 -0.91
C TRP A 32 -8.14 4.53 -0.80
N PRO A 33 -7.92 3.77 -1.89
CA PRO A 33 -7.33 2.42 -1.79
C PRO A 33 -5.96 2.41 -1.09
N ASN A 34 -5.19 3.49 -1.22
CA ASN A 34 -3.85 3.63 -0.68
C ASN A 34 -3.80 4.33 0.68
N CYS A 35 -4.92 4.87 1.17
CA CYS A 35 -4.97 5.51 2.46
C CYS A 35 -4.82 4.50 3.60
N VAL A 36 -4.18 4.92 4.68
CA VAL A 36 -3.93 4.07 5.85
C VAL A 36 -5.13 4.15 6.80
N VAL A 37 -5.60 3.01 7.28
CA VAL A 37 -6.65 2.97 8.31
C VAL A 37 -6.04 3.42 9.65
N THR A 38 -6.56 4.50 10.22
CA THR A 38 -6.11 5.03 11.52
C THR A 38 -7.03 4.65 12.67
N ASN A 39 -8.31 4.41 12.39
CA ASN A 39 -9.28 3.95 13.37
C ASN A 39 -10.26 2.95 12.74
N GLN A 40 -10.70 1.99 13.53
CA GLN A 40 -11.73 1.03 13.16
C GLN A 40 -12.74 0.90 14.31
N VAL A 41 -14.02 1.05 14.00
CA VAL A 41 -15.13 0.86 14.96
C VAL A 41 -16.12 -0.14 14.39
N ALA A 42 -16.22 -1.31 15.01
CA ALA A 42 -17.24 -2.27 14.68
C ALA A 42 -18.58 -1.85 15.29
N ARG A 43 -19.66 -1.98 14.52
CA ARG A 43 -21.03 -1.75 14.99
C ARG A 43 -22.00 -2.73 14.36
N THR A 44 -23.03 -3.07 15.11
CA THR A 44 -24.18 -3.81 14.61
C THR A 44 -25.32 -2.83 14.41
N VAL A 45 -25.84 -2.74 13.19
CA VAL A 45 -26.95 -1.86 12.85
C VAL A 45 -28.20 -2.71 12.71
N SER A 46 -29.22 -2.43 13.53
CA SER A 46 -30.52 -3.07 13.40
C SER A 46 -31.17 -2.71 12.07
N ALA A 47 -31.94 -3.64 11.51
CA ALA A 47 -32.75 -3.35 10.33
C ALA A 47 -33.75 -2.23 10.63
N PRO A 48 -34.17 -1.45 9.60
CA PRO A 48 -35.23 -0.47 9.76
C PRO A 48 -36.49 -1.09 10.39
N ALA A 49 -37.18 -0.34 11.25
CA ALA A 49 -38.40 -0.82 11.88
C ALA A 49 -39.42 -1.28 10.81
N ASN A 50 -40.09 -2.41 11.07
CA ASN A 50 -41.09 -3.02 10.18
C ASN A 50 -40.56 -3.49 8.81
N SER A 51 -39.24 -3.61 8.62
CA SER A 51 -38.67 -4.09 7.35
C SER A 51 -38.58 -5.62 7.23
N GLY A 52 -38.80 -6.37 8.31
CA GLY A 52 -38.56 -7.82 8.36
C GLY A 52 -37.09 -8.23 8.19
N GLY A 53 -36.16 -7.28 8.08
CA GLY A 53 -34.75 -7.54 7.84
C GLY A 53 -33.95 -7.94 9.08
N SER A 54 -32.78 -8.53 8.85
CA SER A 54 -31.80 -8.86 9.90
C SER A 54 -30.83 -7.71 10.20
N SER A 55 -30.23 -7.71 11.38
CA SER A 55 -29.16 -6.77 11.72
C SER A 55 -27.94 -6.97 10.83
N SER A 56 -27.22 -5.88 10.56
CA SER A 56 -26.02 -5.89 9.71
C SER A 56 -24.79 -5.50 10.52
N SER A 57 -23.74 -6.33 10.44
CA SER A 57 -22.43 -6.01 11.01
C SER A 57 -21.66 -5.09 10.06
N GLN A 58 -21.34 -3.89 10.54
CA GLN A 58 -20.60 -2.86 9.82
C GLN A 58 -19.32 -2.53 10.57
N VAL A 59 -18.30 -2.10 9.83
CA VAL A 59 -17.07 -1.56 10.41
C VAL A 59 -16.83 -0.19 9.82
N LEU A 60 -16.88 0.82 10.68
CA LEU A 60 -16.54 2.20 10.35
C LEU A 60 -15.02 2.35 10.37
N LEU A 61 -14.47 2.90 9.29
CA LEU A 61 -13.04 3.08 9.12
C LEU A 61 -12.74 4.58 9.00
N SER A 62 -11.77 5.04 9.78
CA SER A 62 -11.15 6.35 9.60
C SER A 62 -9.86 6.18 8.80
N LEU A 63 -9.72 7.00 7.76
CA LEU A 63 -8.61 6.94 6.83
C LEU A 63 -7.70 8.16 6.97
N ASN A 64 -6.40 7.93 6.88
CA ASN A 64 -5.40 8.96 6.64
C ASN A 64 -4.86 8.81 5.21
N CYS A 65 -5.16 9.79 4.38
CA CYS A 65 -4.78 9.91 2.98
C CYS A 65 -3.63 10.91 2.77
N GLU A 66 -2.98 11.36 3.84
CA GLU A 66 -1.70 12.08 3.75
C GLU A 66 -0.58 11.16 3.24
N ALA A 67 0.55 11.74 2.84
CA ALA A 67 1.73 10.93 2.48
C ALA A 67 2.19 10.08 3.67
N ALA A 68 2.72 8.88 3.37
CA ALA A 68 3.16 7.93 4.38
C ALA A 68 4.21 8.52 5.35
N PHE A 69 5.03 9.45 4.86
CA PHE A 69 5.91 10.32 5.63
C PHE A 69 5.98 11.69 4.96
N ALA A 70 6.29 12.73 5.73
CA ALA A 70 6.45 14.09 5.21
C ALA A 70 7.72 14.23 4.35
N THR A 71 7.60 14.90 3.21
CA THR A 71 8.73 15.30 2.35
C THR A 71 8.64 16.79 2.02
N PRO A 72 9.71 17.43 1.51
CA PRO A 72 9.63 18.82 1.08
C PRO A 72 8.48 19.04 0.10
N GLY A 73 7.52 19.90 0.47
CA GLY A 73 6.35 20.21 -0.36
C GLY A 73 5.21 19.18 -0.32
N SER A 74 5.33 18.08 0.43
CA SER A 74 4.25 17.08 0.59
C SER A 74 3.98 16.79 2.06
N PRO A 75 2.79 17.14 2.58
CA PRO A 75 2.45 16.88 3.96
C PRO A 75 2.26 15.36 4.19
N GLY A 76 2.62 14.91 5.38
CA GLY A 76 2.65 13.49 5.73
C GLY A 76 3.06 13.24 7.18
N ASN A 77 3.16 11.97 7.57
CA ASN A 77 3.58 11.63 8.93
C ASN A 77 5.01 12.12 9.20
N SER A 78 5.24 12.77 10.34
CA SER A 78 6.59 13.19 10.72
C SER A 78 7.53 11.99 10.84
N LEU A 79 8.75 12.13 10.32
CA LEU A 79 9.82 11.14 10.49
C LEU A 79 10.15 10.88 11.97
N GLY A 80 9.85 11.84 12.86
CA GLY A 80 10.01 11.66 14.31
C GLY A 80 8.93 10.78 14.95
N SER A 81 7.82 10.52 14.27
CA SER A 81 6.74 9.66 14.77
C SER A 81 7.02 8.19 14.42
N PRO A 82 6.62 7.21 15.26
CA PRO A 82 6.80 5.79 14.98
C PRO A 82 6.24 5.35 13.61
N ALA A 83 5.08 5.90 13.22
CA ALA A 83 4.47 5.59 11.93
C ALA A 83 5.28 6.15 10.74
N GLY A 84 5.76 7.39 10.84
CA GLY A 84 6.54 8.03 9.78
C GLY A 84 7.93 7.43 9.63
N SER A 85 8.59 7.07 10.74
CA SER A 85 9.89 6.39 10.71
C SER A 85 9.79 4.98 10.13
N GLN A 86 8.76 4.20 10.50
CA GLN A 86 8.53 2.87 9.93
C GLN A 86 8.21 2.93 8.44
N ALA A 87 7.40 3.90 8.01
CA ALA A 87 7.10 4.12 6.60
C ALA A 87 8.36 4.49 5.80
N TYR A 88 9.18 5.41 6.31
CA TYR A 88 10.44 5.79 5.68
C TYR A 88 11.43 4.62 5.57
N ALA A 89 11.58 3.83 6.64
CA ALA A 89 12.45 2.66 6.64
C ALA A 89 12.00 1.61 5.59
N SER A 90 10.70 1.35 5.53
CA SER A 90 10.11 0.40 4.56
C SER A 90 10.28 0.89 3.12
N ALA A 91 10.07 2.18 2.87
CA ALA A 91 10.28 2.81 1.56
C ALA A 91 11.76 2.76 1.15
N SER A 92 12.68 3.07 2.07
CA SER A 92 14.12 3.03 1.82
C SER A 92 14.61 1.61 1.51
N ALA A 93 14.12 0.61 2.23
CA ALA A 93 14.43 -0.80 1.98
C ALA A 93 13.92 -1.26 0.60
N SER A 94 12.71 -0.86 0.22
CA SER A 94 12.12 -1.18 -1.08
C SER A 94 12.89 -0.53 -2.24
N ALA A 95 13.29 0.74 -2.07
CA ALA A 95 14.10 1.45 -3.04
C ALA A 95 15.48 0.80 -3.22
N ALA A 96 16.13 0.39 -2.12
CA ALA A 96 17.40 -0.32 -2.18
C ALA A 96 17.28 -1.67 -2.93
N ALA A 97 16.23 -2.44 -2.64
CA ALA A 97 15.96 -3.71 -3.31
C ALA A 97 15.69 -3.53 -4.81
N ALA A 98 14.93 -2.50 -5.19
CA ALA A 98 14.66 -2.17 -6.59
C ALA A 98 15.94 -1.79 -7.34
N SER A 99 16.79 -0.95 -6.75
CA SER A 99 18.08 -0.56 -7.33
C SER A 99 19.02 -1.75 -7.52
N ALA A 100 19.11 -2.65 -6.53
CA ALA A 100 19.92 -3.86 -6.63
C ALA A 100 19.41 -4.83 -7.72
N SER A 101 18.09 -4.92 -7.86
CA SER A 101 17.47 -5.73 -8.93
C SER A 101 17.73 -5.13 -10.31
N ALA A 102 17.69 -3.80 -10.43
CA ALA A 102 17.95 -3.09 -11.67
C ALA A 102 19.42 -3.21 -12.11
N SER A 103 20.38 -3.11 -11.18
CA SER A 103 21.80 -3.31 -11.49
C SER A 103 22.06 -4.75 -11.94
N ALA A 104 21.53 -5.75 -11.21
CA ALA A 104 21.67 -7.15 -11.58
C ALA A 104 21.08 -7.46 -12.97
N ALA A 105 19.93 -6.85 -13.30
CA ALA A 105 19.33 -6.99 -14.62
C ALA A 105 20.17 -6.33 -15.73
N ALA A 106 20.77 -5.16 -15.45
CA ALA A 106 21.67 -4.49 -16.40
C ALA A 106 22.97 -5.27 -16.64
N GLU A 107 23.54 -5.86 -15.58
CA GLU A 107 24.73 -6.71 -15.66
C GLU A 107 24.44 -7.99 -16.46
N ALA A 108 23.29 -8.62 -16.23
CA ALA A 108 22.85 -9.78 -17.01
C ALA A 108 22.63 -9.45 -18.50
N ALA A 109 22.06 -8.28 -18.80
CA ALA A 109 21.87 -7.82 -20.17
C ALA A 109 23.21 -7.54 -20.87
N ALA A 110 24.18 -6.92 -20.18
CA ALA A 110 25.52 -6.66 -20.73
C ALA A 110 26.31 -7.96 -20.99
N ALA A 111 26.19 -8.97 -20.12
CA ALA A 111 26.80 -10.28 -20.32
C ALA A 111 26.22 -11.03 -21.53
N ALA A 112 24.91 -10.89 -21.79
CA ALA A 112 24.26 -11.49 -22.95
C ALA A 112 24.73 -10.85 -24.27
N ASP A 113 24.91 -9.52 -24.31
CA ASP A 113 25.43 -8.81 -25.49
C ASP A 113 26.89 -9.21 -25.81
N ALA A 114 27.74 -9.30 -24.78
CA ALA A 114 29.14 -9.71 -24.93
C ALA A 114 29.29 -11.15 -25.48
N GLY A 115 28.40 -12.07 -25.10
CA GLY A 115 28.38 -13.44 -25.62
C GLY A 115 28.07 -13.49 -27.12
N GLN A 116 27.11 -12.68 -27.58
CA GLN A 116 26.74 -12.60 -29.00
C GLN A 116 27.88 -12.03 -29.88
N VAL A 117 28.63 -11.06 -29.36
CA VAL A 117 29.79 -10.47 -30.06
C VAL A 117 30.93 -11.47 -30.24
N TRP A 118 31.17 -12.34 -29.25
CA TRP A 118 32.23 -13.36 -29.34
C TRP A 118 31.90 -14.46 -30.36
N GLU A 119 30.66 -14.95 -30.36
CA GLU A 119 30.19 -15.97 -31.32
C GLU A 119 30.21 -15.47 -32.77
N GLY A 120 29.87 -14.20 -33.00
CA GLY A 120 29.93 -13.58 -34.33
C GLY A 120 31.35 -13.35 -34.86
N GLN A 121 32.34 -13.13 -33.98
CA GLN A 121 33.75 -12.95 -34.38
C GLN A 121 34.48 -14.28 -34.64
N ASN A 122 34.07 -15.36 -33.96
CA ASN A 122 34.74 -16.66 -34.07
C ASN A 122 34.20 -17.53 -35.22
N SER A 123 33.04 -17.20 -35.79
CA SER A 123 32.41 -17.94 -36.89
C SER A 123 32.89 -17.52 -38.30
N GLY A 124 33.79 -16.53 -38.38
CA GLY A 124 34.35 -16.00 -39.64
C GLY A 124 35.79 -16.41 -39.96
N ARG A 125 36.34 -17.46 -39.32
CA ARG A 125 37.69 -17.99 -39.59
C ARG A 125 37.66 -19.42 -40.10
#